data_AF-A0A1M7JLJ9-F1
#
_entry.id   AF-A0A1M7JLJ9-F1
#
_cell.length_a   1.000
_cell.length_b   1.000
_cell.length_c   1.000
_cell.angle_alpha   90.00
_cell.angle_beta   90.00
_cell.angle_gamma   90.00
#
_symmetry.space_group_name_H-M   'P 1'
#
loop_
_entity.id
_entity.type
_entity.pdbx_description
1 polymer ?
#
loop_
_entity_poly.entity_id
_entity_poly.type
_entity_poly.pdbx_seq_one_letter_code
_entity_poly.pdbx_strand_id
1 'polypeptide(L)'
;MTDDDLETIGLRPAVVDGVRRDDDFEVLWRGLPIGRILKQPDNAHWWWGCNVYGQPATPGDRGPAINFKDCQVRFKLAWARIRPTLTEEAIAIAMQHAETLQPTQPGATEQAAQERLQVLENNRAAQRHRVLKSGSIEFNGGVIDCLVRNISETGAALEVASPLGIPETFNLVISGDSSRRCQIAWRRDKRIGVAFT
;
A
#
# COMPACT_ATOMS: atom_id res chain seq x y z
N MET A 1 9.20 20.64 -14.49
CA MET A 1 8.04 20.10 -13.75
C MET A 1 8.62 19.45 -12.51
N THR A 2 8.62 20.20 -11.42
CA THR A 2 9.26 19.86 -10.15
C THR A 2 8.51 18.70 -9.49
N ASP A 3 9.26 17.74 -8.95
CA ASP A 3 8.75 16.56 -8.21
C ASP A 3 7.85 16.95 -7.02
N ASP A 4 7.94 18.23 -6.60
CA ASP A 4 7.18 18.91 -5.55
C ASP A 4 5.67 19.09 -5.86
N ASP A 5 5.27 19.10 -7.15
CA ASP A 5 3.87 19.37 -7.57
C ASP A 5 2.94 18.14 -7.50
N LEU A 6 3.46 16.94 -7.17
CA LEU A 6 2.66 15.78 -6.75
C LEU A 6 2.28 15.90 -5.26
N GLU A 7 1.74 17.05 -4.89
CA GLU A 7 1.38 17.41 -3.54
C GLU A 7 0.65 16.26 -2.83
N THR A 8 1.34 15.75 -1.82
CA THR A 8 1.01 14.68 -0.89
C THR A 8 -0.40 14.09 -1.02
N ILE A 9 -0.55 13.07 -1.87
CA ILE A 9 -1.71 12.16 -1.77
C ILE A 9 -1.58 11.42 -0.43
N GLY A 10 -2.63 11.44 0.37
CA GLY A 10 -2.74 10.72 1.64
C GLY A 10 -3.65 9.52 1.56
N LEU A 11 -3.44 8.55 2.44
CA LEU A 11 -4.39 7.47 2.70
C LEU A 11 -4.94 7.59 4.11
N ARG A 12 -6.27 7.56 4.20
CA ARG A 12 -7.03 7.53 5.45
C ARG A 12 -7.72 6.17 5.58
N PRO A 13 -7.39 5.35 6.59
CA PRO A 13 -8.08 4.10 6.86
C PRO A 13 -9.56 4.34 7.19
N ALA A 14 -10.44 3.47 6.70
CA ALA A 14 -11.84 3.49 7.09
C ALA A 14 -12.02 3.03 8.55
N VAL A 15 -12.91 3.68 9.28
CA VAL A 15 -13.30 3.31 10.64
C VAL A 15 -14.75 2.85 10.62
N VAL A 16 -15.00 1.60 11.00
CA VAL A 16 -16.34 1.02 11.11
C VAL A 16 -16.55 0.60 12.56
N ASP A 17 -17.59 1.15 13.20
CA ASP A 17 -17.89 0.91 14.62
C ASP A 17 -16.73 1.23 15.58
N GLY A 18 -15.94 2.26 15.26
CA GLY A 18 -14.75 2.64 16.03
C GLY A 18 -13.53 1.74 15.80
N VAL A 19 -13.64 0.71 14.96
CA VAL A 19 -12.54 -0.18 14.61
C VAL A 19 -11.96 0.22 13.25
N ARG A 20 -10.66 0.47 13.23
CA ARG A 20 -9.90 0.71 12.00
C ARG A 20 -9.88 -0.54 11.13
N ARG A 21 -10.19 -0.37 9.85
CA ARG A 21 -10.02 -1.39 8.80
C ARG A 21 -8.63 -1.25 8.19
N ASP A 22 -7.85 -2.33 8.18
CA ASP A 22 -6.51 -2.37 7.58
C ASP A 22 -6.54 -2.68 6.07
N ASP A 23 -7.73 -2.93 5.54
CA ASP A 23 -8.01 -3.37 4.19
C ASP A 23 -8.91 -2.39 3.42
N ASP A 24 -9.13 -1.18 3.95
CA ASP A 24 -10.03 -0.19 3.37
C ASP A 24 -9.52 1.24 3.62
N PHE A 25 -9.17 1.93 2.54
CA PHE A 25 -8.50 3.22 2.58
C PHE A 25 -9.19 4.20 1.64
N GLU A 26 -9.57 5.34 2.19
CA GLU A 26 -9.91 6.51 1.41
C GLU A 26 -8.64 7.24 0.97
N VAL A 27 -8.61 7.69 -0.27
CA VAL A 27 -7.47 8.39 -0.87
C VAL A 27 -7.79 9.89 -0.90
N LEU A 28 -6.92 10.69 -0.30
CA LEU A 28 -7.09 12.12 -0.10
C LEU A 28 -6.01 12.90 -0.87
N TRP A 29 -6.36 14.03 -1.48
CA TRP A 29 -5.40 14.99 -2.02
C TRP A 29 -5.72 16.37 -1.46
N ARG A 30 -4.79 16.97 -0.69
CA ARG A 30 -5.03 18.22 0.05
C ARG A 30 -6.34 18.21 0.85
N GLY A 31 -6.70 17.05 1.45
CA GLY A 31 -7.94 16.87 2.20
C GLY A 31 -9.19 16.54 1.36
N LEU A 32 -9.14 16.68 0.03
CA LEU A 32 -10.21 16.28 -0.87
C LEU A 32 -10.22 14.75 -1.07
N PRO A 33 -11.35 14.05 -0.85
CA PRO A 33 -11.51 12.65 -1.26
C PRO A 33 -11.44 12.51 -2.78
N ILE A 34 -10.46 11.76 -3.26
CA ILE A 34 -10.18 11.53 -4.68
C ILE A 34 -10.23 10.05 -5.06
N GLY A 35 -10.66 9.19 -4.14
CA GLY A 35 -10.95 7.80 -4.43
C GLY A 35 -10.77 6.86 -3.24
N ARG A 36 -10.65 5.56 -3.53
CA ARG A 36 -10.61 4.48 -2.52
C ARG A 36 -9.73 3.32 -2.97
N ILE A 37 -9.07 2.69 -2.03
CA ILE A 37 -8.32 1.43 -2.19
C ILE A 37 -8.82 0.47 -1.13
N LEU A 38 -9.30 -0.71 -1.52
CA LEU A 38 -9.77 -1.70 -0.55
C LEU A 38 -9.51 -3.14 -1.00
N LYS A 39 -9.47 -4.07 -0.05
CA LYS A 39 -9.57 -5.50 -0.28
C LYS A 39 -11.02 -5.91 -0.07
N GLN A 40 -11.61 -6.57 -1.05
CA GLN A 40 -12.97 -7.09 -0.86
C GLN A 40 -12.90 -8.38 -0.05
N PRO A 41 -13.82 -8.61 0.92
CA PRO A 41 -13.79 -9.81 1.76
C PRO A 41 -13.81 -11.12 0.98
N ASP A 42 -14.54 -11.14 -0.12
CA ASP A 42 -14.81 -12.34 -0.93
C ASP A 42 -13.95 -12.42 -2.21
N ASN A 43 -12.97 -11.50 -2.38
CA ASN A 43 -12.12 -11.46 -3.57
C ASN A 43 -10.65 -11.52 -3.17
N ALA A 44 -9.89 -12.42 -3.81
CA ALA A 44 -8.44 -12.50 -3.63
C ALA A 44 -7.71 -11.23 -4.11
N HIS A 45 -8.35 -10.43 -4.96
CA HIS A 45 -7.78 -9.21 -5.52
C HIS A 45 -8.17 -7.97 -4.70
N TRP A 46 -7.21 -7.05 -4.61
CA TRP A 46 -7.48 -5.69 -4.16
C TRP A 46 -8.21 -4.91 -5.25
N TRP A 47 -8.87 -3.83 -4.87
CA TRP A 47 -9.57 -2.93 -5.75
C TRP A 47 -9.11 -1.50 -5.51
N TRP A 48 -9.06 -0.71 -6.58
CA TRP A 48 -8.77 0.71 -6.51
C TRP A 48 -9.73 1.48 -7.40
N GLY A 49 -10.00 2.73 -7.04
CA GLY A 49 -10.73 3.67 -7.86
C GLY A 49 -10.28 5.08 -7.56
N CYS A 50 -9.98 5.84 -8.60
CA CYS A 50 -9.73 7.27 -8.59
C CYS A 50 -11.00 7.96 -9.12
N ASN A 51 -11.65 8.74 -8.26
CA ASN A 51 -12.90 9.40 -8.59
C ASN A 51 -12.98 10.74 -7.86
N VAL A 52 -13.25 11.79 -8.61
CA VAL A 52 -13.48 13.14 -8.08
C VAL A 52 -14.95 13.46 -8.26
N TYR A 53 -15.58 14.02 -7.22
CA TYR A 53 -16.98 14.42 -7.30
C TYR A 53 -17.23 15.38 -8.48
N GLY A 54 -18.34 15.16 -9.20
CA GLY A 54 -18.71 15.96 -10.38
C GLY A 54 -17.92 15.66 -11.65
N GLN A 55 -16.97 14.71 -11.63
CA GLN A 55 -16.20 14.31 -12.80
C GLN A 55 -16.64 12.95 -13.35
N PRO A 56 -16.65 12.75 -14.68
CA PRO A 56 -17.00 11.46 -15.26
C PRO A 56 -15.91 10.42 -14.98
N ALA A 57 -16.27 9.31 -14.35
CA ALA A 57 -15.35 8.19 -14.14
C ALA A 57 -15.13 7.41 -15.45
N THR A 58 -13.88 7.22 -15.87
CA THR A 58 -13.57 6.37 -17.03
C THR A 58 -13.25 4.93 -16.58
N PRO A 59 -13.35 3.93 -17.49
CA PRO A 59 -12.96 2.56 -17.16
C PRO A 59 -11.49 2.42 -16.75
N GLY A 60 -10.62 3.36 -17.15
CA GLY A 60 -9.19 3.36 -16.83
C GLY A 60 -8.84 3.92 -15.45
N ASP A 61 -9.83 4.42 -14.70
CA ASP A 61 -9.63 5.10 -13.42
C ASP A 61 -10.01 4.22 -12.22
N ARG A 62 -10.36 2.95 -12.46
CA ARG A 62 -10.71 1.98 -11.42
C ARG A 62 -10.47 0.56 -11.89
N GLY A 63 -10.33 -0.38 -10.96
CA GLY A 63 -10.29 -1.80 -11.30
C GLY A 63 -9.64 -2.68 -10.24
N PRO A 64 -9.50 -3.99 -10.56
CA PRO A 64 -8.78 -4.92 -9.70
C PRO A 64 -7.27 -4.70 -9.77
N ALA A 65 -6.58 -5.10 -8.71
CA ALA A 65 -5.14 -5.10 -8.59
C ALA A 65 -4.70 -6.33 -7.77
N ILE A 66 -3.50 -6.84 -8.06
CA ILE A 66 -3.03 -8.07 -7.43
C ILE A 66 -2.67 -7.88 -5.94
N ASN A 67 -2.44 -6.64 -5.50
CA ASN A 67 -2.18 -6.28 -4.11
C ASN A 67 -2.39 -4.78 -3.87
N PHE A 68 -2.32 -4.35 -2.60
CA PHE A 68 -2.42 -2.95 -2.19
C PHE A 68 -1.47 -2.01 -2.94
N LYS A 69 -0.26 -2.46 -3.29
CA LYS A 69 0.67 -1.58 -4.02
C LYS A 69 0.32 -1.43 -5.50
N ASP A 70 -0.10 -2.50 -6.14
CA ASP A 70 -0.62 -2.40 -7.51
C ASP A 70 -1.78 -1.39 -7.55
N CYS A 71 -2.65 -1.38 -6.53
CA CYS A 71 -3.64 -0.31 -6.35
C CYS A 71 -3.01 1.09 -6.27
N GLN A 72 -2.00 1.30 -5.40
CA GLN A 72 -1.34 2.60 -5.27
C GLN A 72 -0.69 3.08 -6.58
N VAL A 73 -0.04 2.18 -7.33
CA VAL A 73 0.62 2.53 -8.60
C VAL A 73 -0.41 2.91 -9.65
N ARG A 74 -1.45 2.08 -9.83
CA ARG A 74 -2.52 2.36 -10.79
C ARG A 74 -3.30 3.62 -10.44
N PHE A 75 -3.56 3.84 -9.16
CA PHE A 75 -4.17 5.07 -8.67
C PHE A 75 -3.31 6.30 -9.03
N LYS A 76 -2.00 6.28 -8.77
CA LYS A 76 -1.11 7.39 -9.13
C LYS A 76 -1.10 7.67 -10.63
N LEU A 77 -1.09 6.61 -11.45
CA LEU A 77 -1.15 6.74 -12.90
C LEU A 77 -2.47 7.37 -13.36
N ALA A 78 -3.60 6.98 -12.76
CA ALA A 78 -4.89 7.62 -13.04
C ALA A 78 -4.90 9.08 -12.58
N TRP A 79 -4.43 9.37 -11.36
CA TRP A 79 -4.38 10.72 -10.83
C TRP A 79 -3.49 11.66 -11.65
N ALA A 80 -2.35 11.18 -12.13
CA ALA A 80 -1.48 11.94 -13.02
C ALA A 80 -2.16 12.32 -14.36
N ARG A 81 -3.15 11.54 -14.80
CA ARG A 81 -3.97 11.86 -16.00
C ARG A 81 -5.13 12.80 -15.66
N ILE A 82 -5.82 12.59 -14.53
CA ILE A 82 -7.01 13.34 -14.14
C ILE A 82 -6.64 14.73 -13.60
N ARG A 83 -5.63 14.83 -12.73
CA ARG A 83 -5.30 16.08 -12.03
C ARG A 83 -5.09 17.28 -12.96
N PRO A 84 -4.40 17.16 -14.11
CA PRO A 84 -4.24 18.28 -15.05
C PRO A 84 -5.53 18.70 -15.76
N THR A 85 -6.56 17.86 -15.80
CA THR A 85 -7.85 18.17 -16.46
C THR A 85 -8.84 18.85 -15.52
N LEU A 86 -8.55 18.94 -14.22
CA LEU A 86 -9.42 19.57 -13.23
C LEU A 86 -9.22 21.08 -13.18
N THR A 87 -10.31 21.83 -13.28
CA THR A 87 -10.32 23.27 -13.03
C THR A 87 -10.37 23.55 -11.52
N GLU A 88 -9.92 24.74 -11.11
CA GLU A 88 -10.03 25.17 -9.70
C GLU A 88 -11.48 25.20 -9.21
N GLU A 89 -12.41 25.60 -10.08
CA GLU A 89 -13.85 25.58 -9.79
C GLU A 89 -14.36 24.16 -9.52
N ALA A 90 -13.97 23.18 -10.35
CA ALA A 90 -14.35 21.78 -10.13
C ALA A 90 -13.76 21.22 -8.82
N ILE A 91 -12.52 21.60 -8.48
CA ILE A 91 -11.88 21.22 -7.22
C ILE A 91 -12.66 21.83 -6.04
N ALA A 92 -13.04 23.11 -6.12
CA ALA A 92 -13.80 23.78 -5.07
C ALA A 92 -15.18 23.16 -4.86
N ILE A 93 -15.91 22.83 -5.93
CA ILE A 93 -17.21 22.13 -5.86
C ILE A 93 -17.03 20.77 -5.18
N ALA A 94 -15.99 20.02 -5.55
CA ALA A 94 -15.71 18.73 -4.94
C ALA A 94 -15.35 18.84 -3.45
N MET A 95 -14.59 19.87 -3.05
CA MET A 95 -14.25 20.14 -1.65
C MET A 95 -15.48 20.48 -0.82
N GLN A 96 -16.35 21.37 -1.30
CA GLN A 96 -17.60 21.72 -0.63
C GLN A 96 -18.51 20.50 -0.46
N HIS A 97 -18.62 19.67 -1.50
CA HIS A 97 -19.39 18.43 -1.39
C HIS A 97 -18.81 17.49 -0.33
N ALA A 98 -17.49 17.33 -0.28
CA ALA A 98 -16.83 16.52 0.73
C ALA A 98 -17.07 17.04 2.15
N GLU A 99 -17.09 18.37 2.36
CA GLU A 99 -17.44 18.97 3.66
C GLU A 99 -18.88 18.69 4.05
N THR A 100 -19.83 18.75 3.11
CA THR A 100 -21.25 18.45 3.40
C THR A 100 -21.51 16.99 3.78
N LEU A 101 -20.65 16.06 3.35
CA LEU A 101 -20.76 14.64 3.68
C LEU A 101 -20.07 14.27 5.00
N GLN A 102 -19.23 15.15 5.56
CA GLN A 102 -18.66 14.90 6.87
C GLN A 102 -19.76 15.01 7.93
N PRO A 103 -20.04 13.95 8.71
CA PRO A 103 -20.98 14.07 9.81
C PRO A 103 -20.46 15.12 10.78
N THR A 104 -21.28 16.13 11.08
CA THR A 104 -21.02 17.12 12.14
C THR A 104 -20.89 16.34 13.45
N GLN A 105 -19.66 16.00 13.87
CA GLN A 105 -19.38 15.48 15.20
C GLN A 105 -18.89 16.65 16.08
N PRO A 106 -19.80 17.37 16.77
CA PRO A 106 -19.37 18.34 17.77
C PRO A 106 -18.79 17.58 18.97
N GLY A 107 -17.47 17.67 19.19
CA GLY A 107 -16.85 17.32 20.48
C GLY A 107 -15.62 16.41 20.48
N ALA A 108 -15.05 16.00 19.35
CA ALA A 108 -13.76 15.28 19.32
C ALA A 108 -12.64 16.21 18.84
N THR A 109 -12.26 17.13 19.73
CA THR A 109 -11.34 18.24 19.47
C THR A 109 -9.93 17.71 19.15
N GLU A 110 -9.48 18.01 17.93
CA GLU A 110 -8.08 18.12 17.47
C GLU A 110 -7.17 16.89 17.48
N GLN A 111 -7.38 15.86 18.31
CA GLN A 111 -6.44 14.73 18.43
C GLN A 111 -6.69 13.59 17.40
N ALA A 112 -7.93 13.39 16.93
CA ALA A 112 -8.25 12.40 15.89
C ALA A 112 -7.89 12.88 14.47
N ALA A 113 -7.86 14.20 14.24
CA ALA A 113 -7.50 14.80 12.95
C ALA A 113 -6.02 14.58 12.56
N GLN A 114 -5.19 14.16 13.53
CA GLN A 114 -3.78 13.82 13.34
C GLN A 114 -3.50 12.31 13.24
N GLU A 115 -4.51 11.47 13.05
CA GLU A 115 -4.34 10.03 12.77
C GLU A 115 -3.74 9.82 11.37
N ARG A 116 -2.41 10.02 11.33
CA ARG A 116 -1.43 9.79 10.27
C ARG A 116 -2.05 9.48 8.90
N LEU A 117 -2.40 10.55 8.17
CA LEU A 117 -2.39 10.51 6.70
C LEU A 117 -1.12 9.77 6.30
N GLN A 118 -1.25 8.54 5.82
CA GLN A 118 -0.09 7.87 5.26
C GLN A 118 0.19 8.58 3.96
N VAL A 119 1.29 9.35 3.92
CA VAL A 119 1.76 9.91 2.66
C VAL A 119 1.93 8.76 1.69
N LEU A 120 1.33 8.88 0.52
CA LEU A 120 1.45 7.94 -0.58
C LEU A 120 2.86 8.07 -1.20
N GLU A 121 3.90 7.91 -0.40
CA GLU A 121 5.28 8.09 -0.81
C GLU A 121 5.87 6.80 -1.38
N ASN A 122 6.53 6.99 -2.52
CA ASN A 122 7.50 6.10 -3.15
C ASN A 122 6.98 4.82 -3.87
N ASN A 123 7.45 4.62 -5.11
CA ASN A 123 7.09 3.56 -6.09
C ASN A 123 7.49 2.12 -5.68
N ARG A 124 7.33 1.72 -4.40
CA ARG A 124 7.82 0.41 -3.89
C ARG A 124 6.70 -0.52 -3.41
N ALA A 125 6.70 -1.76 -3.93
CA ALA A 125 5.78 -2.91 -3.78
C ALA A 125 5.06 -3.13 -2.42
N ALA A 126 5.57 -2.61 -1.30
CA ALA A 126 4.91 -2.58 0.00
C ALA A 126 5.74 -1.78 1.01
N GLN A 127 5.10 -1.31 2.09
CA GLN A 127 5.79 -0.62 3.19
C GLN A 127 6.68 -1.63 3.93
N ARG A 128 7.99 -1.42 3.81
CA ARG A 128 9.01 -2.25 4.41
C ARG A 128 9.33 -1.73 5.81
N HIS A 129 8.94 -2.47 6.83
CA HIS A 129 9.46 -2.22 8.18
C HIS A 129 10.92 -2.65 8.18
N ARG A 130 11.83 -1.72 8.44
CA ARG A 130 13.25 -2.03 8.59
C ARG A 130 13.42 -2.81 9.89
N VAL A 131 13.38 -4.12 9.77
CA VAL A 131 13.63 -5.06 10.86
C VAL A 131 15.03 -5.63 10.69
N LEU A 132 15.70 -5.93 11.78
CA LEU A 132 16.89 -6.79 11.78
C LEU A 132 16.50 -8.03 12.60
N LYS A 133 15.72 -8.93 11.98
CA LYS A 133 15.29 -10.18 12.61
C LYS A 133 16.13 -11.32 12.06
N SER A 134 16.52 -12.24 12.93
CA SER A 134 16.99 -13.56 12.54
C SER A 134 15.85 -14.32 11.86
N GLY A 135 16.19 -15.05 10.80
CA GLY A 135 15.30 -16.00 10.15
C GLY A 135 16.10 -17.16 9.59
N SER A 136 15.39 -18.21 9.19
CA SER A 136 15.98 -19.42 8.63
C SER A 136 15.22 -19.81 7.36
N ILE A 137 15.98 -20.16 6.33
CA ILE A 137 15.48 -20.67 5.06
C ILE A 137 15.51 -22.19 5.13
N GLU A 138 14.33 -22.82 5.11
CA GLU A 138 14.16 -24.26 5.21
C GLU A 138 13.71 -24.85 3.88
N PHE A 139 14.42 -25.89 3.43
CA PHE A 139 14.12 -26.64 2.22
C PHE A 139 14.62 -28.07 2.34
N ASN A 140 14.25 -28.95 1.41
CA ASN A 140 14.61 -30.38 1.43
C ASN A 140 16.13 -30.66 1.48
N GLY A 141 16.96 -29.65 1.19
CA GLY A 141 18.43 -29.76 1.21
C GLY A 141 19.10 -29.18 2.47
N GLY A 142 18.34 -28.67 3.44
CA GLY A 142 18.87 -28.17 4.72
C GLY A 142 18.23 -26.88 5.21
N VAL A 143 18.88 -26.29 6.21
CA VAL A 143 18.48 -25.01 6.84
C VAL A 143 19.62 -24.01 6.69
N ILE A 144 19.31 -22.81 6.22
CA ILE A 144 20.29 -21.72 6.04
C ILE A 144 19.84 -20.50 6.85
N ASP A 145 20.71 -19.99 7.72
CA ASP A 145 20.44 -18.76 8.46
C ASP A 145 20.45 -17.54 7.55
N CYS A 146 19.53 -16.62 7.84
CA CYS A 146 19.40 -15.36 7.12
C CYS A 146 19.02 -14.22 8.08
N LEU A 147 19.31 -12.99 7.63
CA LEU A 147 18.82 -11.78 8.26
C LEU A 147 17.68 -11.21 7.42
N VAL A 148 16.51 -11.07 8.03
CA VAL A 148 15.40 -10.35 7.42
C VAL A 148 15.67 -8.87 7.55
N ARG A 149 16.01 -8.21 6.44
CA ARG A 149 16.39 -6.78 6.38
C ARG A 149 15.18 -5.87 6.26
N ASN A 150 14.14 -6.39 5.65
CA ASN A 150 12.82 -5.78 5.60
C ASN A 150 11.78 -6.83 5.25
N ILE A 151 10.57 -6.56 5.69
CA ILE A 151 9.41 -7.40 5.45
C ILE A 151 8.20 -6.54 5.10
N SER A 152 7.32 -7.12 4.30
CA SER A 152 6.03 -6.59 3.90
C SER A 152 4.99 -7.71 3.89
N GLU A 153 3.71 -7.38 3.72
CA GLU A 153 2.64 -8.37 3.57
C GLU A 153 2.90 -9.37 2.42
N THR A 154 3.56 -8.94 1.34
CA THR A 154 3.73 -9.72 0.12
C THR A 154 5.10 -10.37 -0.04
N GLY A 155 6.05 -10.13 0.88
CA GLY A 155 7.41 -10.63 0.73
C GLY A 155 8.43 -10.04 1.69
N ALA A 156 9.69 -10.42 1.50
CA ALA A 156 10.81 -9.99 2.34
C ALA A 156 12.10 -9.79 1.52
N ALA A 157 13.02 -9.00 2.07
CA ALA A 157 14.40 -8.99 1.62
C ALA A 157 15.28 -9.64 2.68
N LEU A 158 16.00 -10.69 2.26
CA LEU A 158 16.87 -11.51 3.08
C LEU A 158 18.32 -11.17 2.76
N GLU A 159 19.17 -11.20 3.78
CA GLU A 159 20.63 -11.19 3.66
C GLU A 159 21.16 -12.53 4.15
N VAL A 160 21.95 -13.20 3.31
CA VAL A 160 22.48 -14.56 3.53
C VAL A 160 23.99 -14.56 3.37
N ALA A 161 24.68 -15.54 3.96
CA ALA A 161 26.13 -15.66 3.78
C ALA A 161 26.51 -15.91 2.30
N SER A 162 25.73 -16.75 1.62
CA SER A 162 25.83 -17.04 0.18
C SER A 162 24.45 -17.39 -0.38
N PRO A 163 24.03 -16.84 -1.53
CA PRO A 163 22.78 -17.23 -2.19
C PRO A 163 22.90 -18.55 -2.99
N LEU A 164 24.11 -19.08 -3.15
CA LEU A 164 24.35 -20.31 -3.89
C LEU A 164 23.77 -21.51 -3.12
N GLY A 165 23.02 -22.36 -3.82
CA GLY A 165 22.38 -23.54 -3.22
C GLY A 165 20.99 -23.30 -2.62
N ILE A 166 20.49 -22.05 -2.61
CA ILE A 166 19.14 -21.74 -2.16
C ILE A 166 18.16 -21.97 -3.32
N PRO A 167 17.18 -22.90 -3.17
CA PRO A 167 16.22 -23.22 -4.23
C PRO A 167 15.30 -22.05 -4.56
N GLU A 168 14.62 -22.10 -5.71
CA GLU A 168 13.68 -21.04 -6.10
C GLU A 168 12.47 -20.95 -5.18
N THR A 169 12.08 -22.05 -4.53
CA THR A 169 11.01 -22.08 -3.54
C THR A 169 11.49 -22.73 -2.25
N PHE A 170 11.12 -22.15 -1.11
CA PHE A 170 11.50 -22.59 0.22
C PHE A 170 10.54 -22.05 1.28
N ASN A 171 10.65 -22.53 2.51
CA ASN A 171 9.95 -21.96 3.65
C ASN A 171 10.87 -20.97 4.38
N LEU A 172 10.36 -19.78 4.66
CA LEU A 172 11.04 -18.78 5.48
C LEU A 172 10.44 -18.80 6.89
N VAL A 173 11.26 -19.16 7.86
CA VAL A 173 10.95 -19.04 9.29
C VAL A 173 11.54 -17.74 9.79
N ILE A 174 10.75 -16.92 10.48
CA ILE A 174 11.21 -15.65 11.05
C ILE A 174 11.04 -15.73 12.55
N SER A 175 12.06 -15.36 13.33
CA SER A 175 11.99 -15.44 14.79
C SER A 175 10.78 -14.65 15.33
N GLY A 176 9.88 -15.36 16.02
CA GLY A 176 8.65 -14.81 16.59
C GLY A 176 7.48 -14.64 15.61
N ASP A 177 7.53 -15.27 14.43
CA ASP A 177 6.47 -15.25 13.42
C ASP A 177 6.26 -16.67 12.84
N SER A 178 5.17 -16.84 12.09
CA SER A 178 4.83 -18.10 11.42
C SER A 178 5.72 -18.35 10.19
N SER A 179 6.00 -19.64 9.93
CA SER A 179 6.68 -20.06 8.70
C SER A 179 5.84 -19.73 7.47
N ARG A 180 6.48 -19.18 6.43
CA ARG A 180 5.81 -18.80 5.18
C ARG A 180 6.50 -19.41 3.97
N ARG A 181 5.71 -19.97 3.06
CA ARG A 181 6.22 -20.41 1.76
C ARG A 181 6.60 -19.20 0.93
N CYS A 182 7.78 -19.28 0.31
CA CYS A 182 8.41 -18.19 -0.39
C CYS A 182 8.89 -18.64 -1.77
N GLN A 183 8.86 -17.72 -2.73
CA GLN A 183 9.52 -17.85 -4.02
C GLN A 183 10.52 -16.72 -4.21
N ILE A 184 11.69 -17.01 -4.80
CA ILE A 184 12.70 -16.01 -5.12
C ILE A 184 12.20 -15.09 -6.24
N ALA A 185 12.15 -13.80 -5.95
CA ALA A 185 11.83 -12.76 -6.92
C ALA A 185 13.09 -12.15 -7.56
N TRP A 186 14.20 -12.06 -6.81
CA TRP A 186 15.49 -11.59 -7.33
C TRP A 186 16.65 -12.03 -6.43
N ARG A 187 17.86 -12.10 -6.99
CA ARG A 187 19.12 -12.33 -6.28
C ARG A 187 20.11 -11.22 -6.64
N ARG A 188 20.83 -10.66 -5.66
CA ARG A 188 21.90 -9.68 -5.88
C ARG A 188 22.92 -9.75 -4.75
N ASP A 189 24.17 -10.08 -5.08
CA ASP A 189 25.26 -10.26 -4.12
C ASP A 189 24.87 -11.25 -3.00
N LYS A 190 24.85 -10.79 -1.74
CA LYS A 190 24.44 -11.54 -0.55
C LYS A 190 22.97 -11.35 -0.18
N ARG A 191 22.16 -10.82 -1.10
CA ARG A 191 20.74 -10.49 -0.85
C ARG A 191 19.81 -11.21 -1.80
N ILE A 192 18.66 -11.61 -1.23
CA ILE A 192 17.59 -12.27 -1.94
C ILE A 192 16.29 -11.55 -1.64
N GLY A 193 15.54 -11.22 -2.67
CA GLY A 193 14.15 -10.82 -2.54
C GLY A 193 13.25 -12.03 -2.70
N VAL A 194 12.29 -12.18 -1.79
CA VAL A 194 11.28 -13.25 -1.85
C VAL A 194 9.89 -12.67 -1.87
N ALA A 195 8.99 -13.36 -2.58
CA ALA A 195 7.54 -13.16 -2.54
C ALA A 195 6.90 -14.30 -1.73
N PHE A 196 5.90 -13.99 -0.91
CA PHE A 196 5.14 -14.99 -0.16
C PHE A 196 4.07 -15.62 -1.07
N THR A 197 3.89 -16.93 -0.93
CA THR A 197 2.98 -17.76 -1.75
C THR A 197 2.06 -18.59 -0.86
#